data_AF-A0A839AQU4-F1
#
_entry.id   AF-A0A839AQU4-F1
#
_cell.length_a   1.000
_cell.length_b   1.000
_cell.length_c   1.000
_cell.angle_alpha   90.00
_cell.angle_beta   90.00
_cell.angle_gamma   90.00
#
_symmetry.space_group_name_H-M   'P 1'
#
loop_
_entity.id
_entity.type
_entity.pdbx_description
1 polymer ?
#
loop_
_entity_poly.entity_id
_entity_poly.type
_entity_poly.pdbx_seq_one_letter_code
_entity_poly.pdbx_strand_id
1 'polypeptide(L)'
;MTFLLIIIGISLLVFNIWNLISLNSLKKNSSKKDKQLNDAKYYELKYKSEFIVAVFSIIVAVAGLLGYNTLNSAKDEIKFDLLKKTKSIDSIINITEKRIKLKDSLLHNIELKQNIINSKIPVNEEKVNAQNYQIYQIQKVISDLNKNNKIKQSFYLVRDLSLEINKDYYNTYRFEDLKTNIGDRLPKFVNKPFIIIIPESTTHLANIRTDNVTVDKFSATIVGGYTSLNNSDDEPDKFKFSIMIIESK
;
A
#
# COMPACT_ATOMS: atom_id res chain seq x y z
N MET A 1 -31.71 -50.09 -33.60
CA MET A 1 -33.14 -49.77 -33.41
C MET A 1 -33.76 -49.10 -34.64
N THR A 2 -33.12 -48.08 -35.21
CA THR A 2 -33.51 -47.42 -36.48
C THR A 2 -33.70 -48.40 -37.64
N PHE A 3 -32.79 -49.37 -37.81
CA PHE A 3 -32.90 -50.40 -38.85
C PHE A 3 -34.17 -51.28 -38.72
N LEU A 4 -34.56 -51.60 -37.48
CA LEU A 4 -35.72 -52.43 -37.19
C LEU A 4 -37.04 -51.67 -37.42
N LEU A 5 -37.07 -50.37 -37.09
CA LEU A 5 -38.20 -49.48 -37.41
C LEU A 5 -38.37 -49.28 -38.92
N ILE A 6 -37.27 -49.18 -39.68
CA ILE A 6 -37.30 -49.10 -41.14
C ILE A 6 -37.87 -50.39 -41.75
N ILE A 7 -37.44 -51.56 -41.25
CA ILE A 7 -37.97 -52.85 -41.71
C ILE A 7 -39.47 -52.99 -41.40
N ILE A 8 -39.92 -52.61 -40.20
CA ILE A 8 -41.35 -52.61 -39.84
C ILE A 8 -42.12 -51.64 -40.75
N GLY A 9 -41.60 -50.44 -40.98
CA GLY A 9 -42.21 -49.44 -41.87
C GLY A 9 -42.36 -49.94 -43.31
N ILE A 10 -41.31 -50.56 -43.86
CA ILE A 10 -41.33 -51.16 -45.21
C ILE A 10 -42.31 -52.34 -45.25
N SER A 11 -42.31 -53.20 -44.23
CA SER A 11 -43.24 -54.33 -44.15
C SER A 11 -44.70 -53.86 -44.12
N LEU A 12 -45.03 -52.80 -43.38
CA LEU A 12 -46.36 -52.20 -43.34
C LEU A 12 -46.76 -51.59 -44.69
N LEU A 13 -45.80 -50.98 -45.41
CA LEU A 13 -46.02 -50.39 -46.73
C LEU A 13 -46.31 -51.47 -47.78
N VAL A 14 -45.46 -52.50 -47.84
CA VAL A 14 -45.63 -53.66 -48.73
C VAL A 14 -46.95 -54.37 -48.41
N PHE A 15 -47.30 -54.49 -47.14
CA PHE A 15 -48.54 -55.11 -46.71
C PHE A 15 -49.78 -54.32 -47.14
N ASN A 16 -49.76 -52.99 -47.00
CA ASN A 16 -50.85 -52.14 -47.49
C ASN A 16 -51.01 -52.23 -49.01
N ILE A 17 -49.90 -52.22 -49.75
CA ILE A 17 -49.90 -52.38 -51.22
C ILE A 17 -50.48 -53.74 -51.61
N TRP A 18 -50.06 -54.82 -50.93
CA TRP A 18 -50.58 -56.17 -51.19
C TRP A 18 -52.08 -56.28 -50.90
N ASN A 19 -52.55 -55.69 -49.78
CA ASN A 19 -53.96 -55.69 -49.43
C ASN A 19 -54.79 -54.93 -50.47
N LEU A 20 -54.29 -53.80 -50.96
CA LEU A 20 -54.95 -52.99 -51.99
C LEU A 20 -55.04 -53.74 -53.33
N ILE A 21 -53.97 -54.44 -53.73
CA ILE A 21 -53.95 -55.31 -54.92
C ILE A 21 -54.92 -56.48 -54.78
N SER A 22 -54.93 -57.16 -53.63
CA SER A 22 -55.84 -58.27 -53.33
C SER A 22 -57.30 -57.82 -53.41
N LEU A 23 -57.64 -56.69 -52.80
CA LEU A 23 -58.98 -56.11 -52.86
C LEU A 23 -59.41 -55.78 -54.29
N ASN A 24 -58.49 -55.22 -55.10
CA ASN A 24 -58.75 -54.92 -56.51
C ASN A 24 -58.94 -56.20 -57.34
N SER A 25 -58.19 -57.26 -57.04
CA SER A 25 -58.32 -58.56 -57.72
C SER A 25 -59.67 -59.23 -57.40
N LEU A 26 -60.14 -59.12 -56.17
CA LEU A 26 -61.46 -59.60 -55.74
C LEU A 26 -62.58 -58.83 -56.44
N LYS A 27 -62.45 -57.50 -56.54
CA LYS A 27 -63.40 -56.63 -57.25
C LYS A 27 -63.45 -56.92 -58.76
N LYS A 28 -62.33 -57.28 -59.38
CA LYS A 28 -62.26 -57.62 -60.81
C LYS A 28 -62.84 -59.02 -61.11
N ASN A 29 -62.71 -59.95 -60.17
CA ASN A 29 -63.21 -61.32 -60.31
C ASN A 29 -64.72 -61.46 -60.01
N SER A 30 -65.35 -60.53 -59.28
CA SER A 30 -66.81 -60.54 -59.06
C SER A 30 -67.63 -60.08 -60.28
N SER A 31 -66.97 -59.56 -61.33
CA SER A 31 -67.60 -59.11 -62.58
C SER A 31 -68.03 -60.27 -63.50
N LYS A 32 -67.62 -61.51 -63.23
CA LYS A 32 -67.98 -62.69 -64.06
C LYS A 32 -69.13 -63.44 -63.41
N LYS A 33 -70.35 -63.22 -63.91
CA LYS A 33 -71.62 -64.00 -63.88
C LYS A 33 -72.00 -64.99 -62.75
N ASP A 34 -71.23 -65.16 -61.68
CA ASP A 34 -71.60 -65.89 -60.47
C ASP A 34 -71.81 -64.88 -59.34
N LYS A 35 -73.06 -64.47 -59.14
CA LYS A 35 -73.46 -63.41 -58.19
C LYS A 35 -73.42 -63.83 -56.71
N GLN A 36 -72.91 -65.01 -56.37
CA GLN A 36 -72.81 -65.46 -54.98
C GLN A 36 -71.42 -66.05 -54.71
N LEU A 37 -70.75 -65.53 -53.68
CA LEU A 37 -69.57 -66.19 -53.11
C LEU A 37 -70.03 -67.54 -52.56
N ASN A 38 -69.35 -68.63 -52.94
CA ASN A 38 -69.51 -69.90 -52.26
C ASN A 38 -69.09 -69.74 -50.78
N ASP A 39 -69.89 -70.24 -49.84
CA ASP A 39 -69.67 -70.14 -48.39
C ASP A 39 -68.24 -70.53 -47.98
N ALA A 40 -67.68 -71.57 -48.58
CA ALA A 40 -66.30 -71.99 -48.32
C ALA A 40 -65.28 -70.88 -48.61
N LYS A 41 -65.47 -70.15 -49.72
CA LYS A 41 -64.60 -69.04 -50.13
C LYS A 41 -64.81 -67.81 -49.25
N TYR A 42 -66.03 -67.58 -48.77
CA TYR A 42 -66.34 -66.51 -47.82
C TYR A 42 -65.63 -66.73 -46.48
N TYR A 43 -65.72 -67.93 -45.90
CA TYR A 43 -65.05 -68.25 -44.65
C TYR A 43 -63.52 -68.18 -44.78
N GLU A 44 -62.94 -68.64 -45.89
CA GLU A 44 -61.50 -68.50 -46.15
C GLU A 44 -61.03 -67.03 -46.17
N LEU A 45 -61.78 -66.16 -46.84
CA LEU A 45 -61.50 -64.72 -46.89
C LEU A 45 -61.66 -64.06 -45.51
N LYS A 46 -62.70 -64.45 -44.76
CA LYS A 46 -62.93 -63.97 -43.40
C LYS A 46 -61.77 -64.34 -42.47
N TYR A 47 -61.36 -65.61 -42.43
CA TYR A 47 -60.24 -66.05 -41.60
C TYR A 47 -58.91 -65.41 -41.99
N LYS A 48 -58.65 -65.23 -43.29
CA LYS A 48 -57.47 -64.49 -43.76
C LYS A 48 -57.50 -63.04 -43.30
N SER A 49 -58.65 -62.38 -43.39
CA SER A 49 -58.81 -60.99 -42.92
C SER A 49 -58.63 -60.88 -41.41
N GLU A 50 -59.22 -61.78 -40.63
CA GLU A 50 -59.09 -61.80 -39.16
C GLU A 50 -57.64 -62.06 -38.72
N PHE A 51 -56.94 -62.98 -39.37
CA PHE A 51 -55.52 -63.25 -39.13
C PHE A 51 -54.66 -62.00 -39.40
N ILE A 52 -54.92 -61.32 -40.52
CA ILE A 52 -54.23 -60.07 -40.89
C ILE A 52 -54.44 -58.98 -39.83
N VAL A 53 -55.68 -58.78 -39.39
CA VAL A 53 -56.01 -57.78 -38.36
C VAL A 53 -55.33 -58.11 -37.03
N ALA A 54 -55.29 -59.38 -36.65
CA ALA A 54 -54.61 -59.83 -35.44
C ALA A 54 -53.08 -59.58 -35.49
N VAL A 55 -52.43 -59.98 -36.58
CA VAL A 55 -50.98 -59.75 -36.77
C VAL A 55 -50.66 -58.26 -36.81
N PHE A 56 -51.45 -57.45 -37.50
CA PHE A 56 -51.27 -56.00 -37.54
C PHE A 56 -51.41 -55.37 -36.14
N SER A 57 -52.39 -55.80 -35.35
CA SER A 57 -52.59 -55.31 -33.99
C SER A 57 -51.40 -55.61 -33.08
N ILE A 58 -50.79 -56.80 -33.22
CA ILE A 58 -49.56 -57.18 -32.49
C ILE A 58 -48.39 -56.29 -32.92
N ILE A 59 -48.21 -56.04 -34.22
CA ILE A 59 -47.14 -55.17 -34.73
C ILE A 59 -47.30 -53.75 -34.18
N VAL A 60 -48.52 -53.20 -34.20
CA VAL A 60 -48.81 -51.87 -33.63
C VAL A 60 -48.52 -51.84 -32.13
N ALA A 61 -48.89 -52.88 -31.39
CA ALA A 61 -48.60 -52.97 -29.96
C ALA A 61 -47.09 -53.01 -29.67
N VAL A 62 -46.32 -53.82 -30.42
CA VAL A 62 -44.86 -53.90 -30.27
C VAL A 62 -44.19 -52.58 -30.65
N ALA A 63 -44.62 -51.95 -31.76
CA ALA A 63 -44.12 -50.64 -32.17
C ALA A 63 -44.43 -49.56 -31.12
N GLY A 64 -45.64 -49.58 -30.55
CA GLY A 64 -46.05 -48.68 -29.47
C GLY A 64 -45.21 -48.84 -28.20
N LEU A 65 -44.95 -50.08 -27.77
CA LEU A 65 -44.09 -50.36 -26.61
C LEU A 65 -42.64 -49.91 -26.83
N LEU A 66 -42.08 -50.17 -28.01
CA LEU A 66 -40.73 -49.73 -28.36
C LEU A 66 -40.63 -48.19 -28.42
N GLY A 67 -41.64 -47.53 -28.99
CA GLY A 67 -41.74 -46.07 -29.02
C GLY A 67 -41.83 -45.47 -27.62
N TYR A 68 -42.66 -46.05 -26.74
CA TYR A 68 -42.81 -45.62 -25.36
C TYR A 68 -41.50 -45.73 -24.57
N ASN A 69 -40.81 -46.88 -24.66
CA ASN A 69 -39.54 -47.08 -23.97
C ASN A 69 -38.47 -46.08 -24.44
N THR A 70 -38.39 -45.82 -25.74
CA THR A 70 -37.44 -44.86 -26.31
C THR A 70 -37.73 -43.44 -25.84
N LEU A 71 -39.00 -43.05 -25.82
CA LEU A 71 -39.41 -41.74 -25.35
C LEU A 71 -39.10 -41.53 -23.86
N ASN A 72 -39.33 -42.56 -23.04
CA ASN A 72 -38.96 -42.51 -21.62
C ASN A 72 -37.44 -42.43 -21.43
N SER A 73 -36.65 -43.24 -22.14
CA SER A 73 -35.19 -43.17 -22.06
C SER A 73 -34.65 -41.79 -22.46
N ALA A 74 -35.16 -41.21 -23.55
CA ALA A 74 -34.78 -39.87 -23.98
C ALA A 74 -35.18 -38.80 -22.93
N LYS A 75 -36.37 -38.93 -22.32
CA LYS A 75 -36.82 -38.03 -21.26
C LYS A 75 -35.92 -38.11 -20.02
N ASP A 76 -35.53 -39.31 -19.62
CA ASP A 76 -34.66 -39.53 -18.47
C ASP A 76 -33.25 -39.00 -18.72
N GLU A 77 -32.71 -39.19 -19.93
CA GLU A 77 -31.42 -38.64 -20.34
C GLU A 77 -31.42 -37.11 -20.33
N ILE A 78 -32.46 -36.48 -20.90
CA ILE A 78 -32.62 -35.01 -20.88
C ILE A 78 -32.73 -34.52 -19.44
N LYS A 79 -33.54 -35.18 -18.61
CA LYS A 79 -33.68 -34.83 -17.19
C LYS A 79 -32.35 -34.95 -16.45
N PHE A 80 -31.56 -35.98 -16.74
CA PHE A 80 -30.26 -36.18 -16.13
C PHE A 80 -29.25 -35.11 -16.56
N ASP A 81 -29.16 -34.78 -17.85
CA ASP A 81 -28.26 -33.73 -18.34
C ASP A 81 -28.65 -32.35 -17.76
N LEU A 82 -29.96 -32.04 -17.72
CA LEU A 82 -30.46 -30.83 -17.08
C LEU A 82 -30.09 -30.79 -15.59
N LEU A 83 -30.33 -31.86 -14.83
CA LEU A 83 -29.95 -31.93 -13.42
C LEU A 83 -28.45 -31.78 -13.20
N LYS A 84 -27.63 -32.37 -14.07
CA LYS A 84 -26.17 -32.25 -14.00
C LYS A 84 -25.73 -30.81 -14.27
N LYS A 85 -26.30 -30.15 -15.28
CA LYS A 85 -26.03 -28.74 -15.60
C LYS A 85 -26.49 -27.82 -14.48
N THR A 86 -27.69 -28.00 -13.94
CA THR A 86 -28.20 -27.21 -12.81
C THR A 86 -27.29 -27.34 -11.59
N LYS A 87 -26.91 -28.56 -11.19
CA LYS A 87 -25.96 -28.78 -10.09
C LYS A 87 -24.61 -28.09 -10.31
N SER A 88 -24.11 -28.11 -11.55
CA SER A 88 -22.86 -27.43 -11.88
C SER A 88 -22.99 -25.90 -11.75
N ILE A 89 -24.11 -25.33 -12.19
CA ILE A 89 -24.40 -23.90 -12.07
C ILE A 89 -24.53 -23.50 -10.59
N ASP A 90 -25.28 -24.27 -9.79
CA ASP A 90 -25.44 -24.02 -8.35
C ASP A 90 -24.09 -24.04 -7.62
N SER A 91 -23.19 -24.94 -8.02
CA SER A 91 -21.83 -24.99 -7.44
C SER A 91 -21.02 -23.73 -7.79
N ILE A 92 -21.11 -23.25 -9.03
CA ILE A 92 -20.44 -22.02 -9.48
C ILE A 92 -21.02 -20.79 -8.78
N ILE A 93 -22.35 -20.72 -8.62
CA ILE A 93 -23.03 -19.65 -7.89
C ILE A 93 -22.55 -19.63 -6.44
N ASN A 94 -22.56 -20.77 -5.73
CA ASN A 94 -22.09 -20.86 -4.35
C ASN A 94 -20.62 -20.44 -4.19
N ILE A 95 -19.74 -20.82 -5.13
CA ILE A 95 -18.33 -20.38 -5.11
C ILE A 95 -18.25 -18.86 -5.32
N THR A 96 -19.06 -18.32 -6.22
CA THR A 96 -19.09 -16.89 -6.53
C THR A 96 -19.62 -16.07 -5.35
N GLU A 97 -20.69 -16.52 -4.69
CA GLU A 97 -21.20 -15.90 -3.47
C GLU A 97 -20.16 -15.86 -2.35
N LYS A 98 -19.43 -16.96 -2.13
CA LYS A 98 -18.33 -16.99 -1.15
C LYS A 98 -17.25 -15.98 -1.49
N ARG A 99 -16.88 -15.85 -2.77
CA ARG A 99 -15.91 -14.85 -3.24
C ARG A 99 -16.40 -13.43 -3.06
N ILE A 100 -17.69 -13.16 -3.31
CA ILE A 100 -18.31 -11.85 -3.08
C ILE A 100 -18.25 -11.49 -1.60
N LYS A 101 -18.69 -12.38 -0.70
CA LYS A 101 -18.60 -12.15 0.76
C LYS A 101 -17.18 -11.85 1.24
N LEU A 102 -16.18 -12.54 0.71
CA LEU A 102 -14.77 -12.26 1.01
C LEU A 102 -14.34 -10.87 0.53
N LYS A 103 -14.75 -10.48 -0.68
CA LYS A 103 -14.47 -9.14 -1.21
C LYS A 103 -15.15 -8.05 -0.40
N ASP A 104 -16.39 -8.24 0.04
CA ASP A 104 -17.11 -7.28 0.88
C ASP A 104 -16.42 -7.08 2.23
N SER A 105 -15.93 -8.18 2.84
CA SER A 105 -15.13 -8.10 4.07
C SER A 105 -13.81 -7.35 3.87
N LEU A 106 -13.12 -7.58 2.75
CA LEU A 106 -11.90 -6.83 2.42
C LEU A 106 -12.19 -5.35 2.17
N LEU A 107 -13.28 -5.03 1.47
CA LEU A 107 -13.71 -3.66 1.23
C LEU A 107 -13.99 -2.93 2.55
N HIS A 108 -14.73 -3.56 3.47
CA HIS A 108 -15.00 -3.01 4.79
C HIS A 108 -13.70 -2.71 5.57
N ASN A 109 -12.73 -3.62 5.52
CA ASN A 109 -11.42 -3.39 6.16
C ASN A 109 -10.64 -2.23 5.53
N ILE A 110 -10.75 -2.05 4.20
CA ILE A 110 -10.13 -0.93 3.49
C ILE A 110 -10.79 0.38 3.91
N GLU A 111 -12.12 0.44 4.00
CA GLU A 111 -12.86 1.61 4.45
C GLU A 111 -12.48 2.02 5.88
N LEU A 112 -12.36 1.05 6.80
CA LEU A 112 -11.89 1.32 8.16
C LEU A 112 -10.48 1.93 8.18
N LYS A 113 -9.55 1.38 7.40
CA LYS A 113 -8.19 1.92 7.28
C LYS A 113 -8.18 3.32 6.67
N GLN A 114 -9.01 3.58 5.66
CA GLN A 114 -9.16 4.89 5.04
C GLN A 114 -9.68 5.93 6.05
N ASN A 115 -10.66 5.57 6.87
CA ASN A 115 -11.20 6.45 7.91
C ASN A 115 -10.14 6.78 8.98
N ILE A 116 -9.29 5.82 9.35
CA ILE A 116 -8.16 6.07 10.26
C ILE A 116 -7.14 7.04 9.63
N ILE A 117 -6.85 6.90 8.34
CA ILE A 117 -5.93 7.80 7.64
C ILE A 117 -6.54 9.21 7.56
N ASN A 118 -7.80 9.32 7.13
CA ASN A 118 -8.51 10.60 7.00
C ASN A 118 -8.62 11.36 8.33
N SER A 119 -8.71 10.67 9.47
CA SER A 119 -8.73 11.32 10.78
C SER A 119 -7.34 11.76 11.28
N LYS A 120 -6.26 11.08 10.84
CA LYS A 120 -4.88 11.41 11.26
C LYS A 120 -4.21 12.51 10.45
N ILE A 121 -4.55 12.64 9.16
CA ILE A 121 -4.02 13.70 8.28
C ILE A 121 -4.23 15.11 8.86
N PRO A 122 -5.46 15.55 9.20
CA PRO A 122 -5.68 16.91 9.69
C PRO A 122 -4.97 17.19 11.02
N VAL A 123 -4.88 16.20 11.91
CA VAL A 123 -4.15 16.33 13.18
C VAL A 123 -2.65 16.57 12.95
N ASN A 124 -2.07 15.90 11.97
CA ASN A 124 -0.67 16.12 11.62
C ASN A 124 -0.46 17.48 10.93
N GLU A 125 -1.37 17.92 10.08
CA GLU A 125 -1.31 19.27 9.47
C GLU A 125 -1.39 20.38 10.52
N GLU A 126 -2.30 20.27 11.49
CA GLU A 126 -2.38 21.22 12.61
C GLU A 126 -1.09 21.24 13.44
N LYS A 127 -0.51 20.07 13.73
CA LYS A 127 0.75 19.98 14.46
C LYS A 127 1.91 20.64 13.71
N VAL A 128 2.00 20.42 12.39
CA VAL A 128 3.01 21.07 11.54
C VAL A 128 2.80 22.58 11.50
N ASN A 129 1.55 23.05 11.38
CA ASN A 129 1.23 24.47 11.39
C ASN A 129 1.60 25.13 12.74
N ALA A 130 1.32 24.47 13.86
CA ALA A 130 1.71 24.94 15.18
C ALA A 130 3.24 25.02 15.33
N GLN A 131 3.98 24.03 14.83
CA GLN A 131 5.45 24.04 14.82
C GLN A 131 6.00 25.14 13.93
N ASN A 132 5.44 25.35 12.74
CA ASN A 132 5.82 26.44 11.83
C ASN A 132 5.59 27.81 12.47
N TYR A 133 4.47 27.99 13.19
CA TYR A 133 4.23 29.20 13.95
C TYR A 133 5.30 29.43 15.03
N GLN A 134 5.68 28.40 15.78
CA GLN A 134 6.75 28.49 16.78
C GLN A 134 8.10 28.86 16.15
N ILE A 135 8.46 28.25 15.02
CA ILE A 135 9.68 28.58 14.26
C ILE A 135 9.65 30.03 13.82
N TYR A 136 8.53 30.52 13.30
CA TYR A 136 8.37 31.92 12.92
C TYR A 136 8.57 32.87 14.11
N GLN A 137 8.01 32.55 15.29
CA GLN A 137 8.23 33.36 16.49
C GLN A 137 9.72 33.38 16.90
N ILE A 138 10.40 32.23 16.84
CA ILE A 138 11.84 32.14 17.14
C ILE A 138 12.65 32.97 16.13
N GLN A 139 12.35 32.85 14.83
CA GLN A 139 13.03 33.64 13.79
C GLN A 139 12.84 35.14 14.00
N LYS A 140 11.63 35.57 14.40
CA LYS A 140 11.35 36.96 14.74
C LYS A 140 12.21 37.40 15.93
N VAL A 141 12.27 36.60 17.01
CA VAL A 141 13.13 36.88 18.16
C VAL A 141 14.61 36.97 17.75
N ILE A 142 15.11 36.05 16.93
CA ILE A 142 16.49 36.09 16.42
C ILE A 142 16.74 37.36 15.60
N SER A 143 15.82 37.71 14.69
CA SER A 143 15.89 38.93 13.91
C SER A 143 15.90 40.17 14.80
N ASP A 144 15.05 40.21 15.82
CA ASP A 144 14.96 41.34 16.76
C ASP A 144 16.21 41.44 17.64
N LEU A 145 16.79 40.31 18.07
CA LEU A 145 18.07 40.26 18.78
C LEU A 145 19.22 40.77 17.90
N ASN A 146 19.24 40.38 16.62
CA ASN A 146 20.26 40.78 15.66
C ASN A 146 20.12 42.26 15.25
N LYS A 147 18.89 42.72 14.93
CA LYS A 147 18.62 44.11 14.54
C LYS A 147 18.84 45.09 15.69
N ASN A 148 18.43 44.72 16.90
CA ASN A 148 18.56 45.60 18.06
C ASN A 148 19.92 45.51 18.76
N ASN A 149 20.88 44.75 18.22
CA ASN A 149 22.27 44.70 18.70
C ASN A 149 22.43 44.45 20.22
N LYS A 150 21.44 43.83 20.88
CA LYS A 150 21.54 43.51 22.32
C LYS A 150 22.59 42.44 22.62
N ILE A 151 23.09 41.76 21.58
CA ILE A 151 24.16 40.74 21.62
C ILE A 151 25.32 41.13 20.69
N LYS A 152 25.52 42.42 20.35
CA LYS A 152 26.89 42.88 20.14
C LYS A 152 27.43 43.04 21.54
N GLN A 153 28.11 42.01 22.03
CA GLN A 153 28.75 42.05 23.34
C GLN A 153 29.63 43.30 23.35
N SER A 154 29.24 44.31 24.14
CA SER A 154 30.00 45.56 24.27
C SER A 154 31.43 45.31 24.76
N PHE A 155 31.66 44.11 25.29
CA PHE A 155 32.92 43.63 25.80
C PHE A 155 33.09 42.13 25.52
N TYR A 156 34.32 41.70 25.26
CA TYR A 156 34.70 40.30 25.07
C TYR A 156 35.57 39.89 26.26
N LEU A 157 35.27 38.75 26.88
CA LEU A 157 36.07 38.22 27.98
C LEU A 157 36.99 37.10 27.45
N VAL A 158 38.30 37.24 27.65
CA VAL A 158 39.31 36.22 27.32
C VAL A 158 39.96 35.78 28.63
N ARG A 159 40.03 34.47 28.87
CA ARG A 159 40.51 33.88 30.13
C ARG A 159 41.82 33.12 29.93
N ASP A 160 42.46 32.76 31.05
CA ASP A 160 43.61 31.86 31.10
C ASP A 160 44.83 32.35 30.31
N LEU A 161 45.02 33.68 30.21
CA LEU A 161 46.26 34.24 29.68
C LEU A 161 47.37 34.10 30.72
N SER A 162 48.61 33.95 30.28
CA SER A 162 49.76 33.79 31.18
C SER A 162 50.96 34.64 30.79
N LEU A 163 51.56 35.30 31.79
CA LEU A 163 52.82 36.04 31.69
C LEU A 163 53.94 35.28 32.35
N GLU A 164 55.13 35.31 31.76
CA GLU A 164 56.35 34.76 32.37
C GLU A 164 57.00 35.85 33.23
N ILE A 165 57.63 35.48 34.36
CA ILE A 165 58.18 36.42 35.36
C ILE A 165 59.39 37.24 34.88
N ASN A 166 59.89 37.01 33.66
CA ASN A 166 61.10 37.67 33.21
C ASN A 166 60.89 39.19 33.04
N LYS A 167 61.53 39.97 33.93
CA LYS A 167 61.20 41.38 34.26
C LYS A 167 61.31 42.38 33.10
N ASP A 168 61.86 41.97 31.95
CA ASP A 168 62.13 42.84 30.80
C ASP A 168 61.43 42.42 29.50
N TYR A 169 60.55 41.42 29.52
CA TYR A 169 59.87 40.95 28.32
C TYR A 169 58.39 41.36 28.24
N TYR A 170 58.02 41.87 27.07
CA TYR A 170 56.63 42.12 26.69
C TYR A 170 56.05 40.86 26.05
N ASN A 171 55.04 40.26 26.67
CA ASN A 171 54.29 39.19 26.03
C ASN A 171 53.25 39.80 25.11
N THR A 172 53.34 39.49 23.82
CA THR A 172 52.42 40.01 22.80
C THR A 172 51.35 38.98 22.48
N TYR A 173 50.09 39.40 22.53
CA TYR A 173 48.92 38.59 22.24
C TYR A 173 48.21 39.15 21.02
N ARG A 174 47.97 38.30 20.02
CA ARG A 174 47.21 38.66 18.82
C ARG A 174 45.76 38.26 19.01
N PHE A 175 44.82 39.14 18.66
CA PHE A 175 43.40 38.86 18.83
C PHE A 175 42.92 37.68 17.97
N GLU A 176 43.58 37.40 16.84
CA GLU A 176 43.27 36.25 15.97
C GLU A 176 43.51 34.89 16.65
N ASP A 177 44.44 34.84 17.60
CA ASP A 177 44.82 33.63 18.34
C ASP A 177 43.99 33.46 19.63
N LEU A 178 43.25 34.50 20.03
CA LEU A 178 42.47 34.50 21.25
C LEU A 178 41.03 34.06 21.00
N LYS A 179 40.46 33.42 22.02
CA LYS A 179 39.06 33.02 22.06
C LYS A 179 38.39 33.62 23.28
N THR A 180 37.10 33.89 23.15
CA THR A 180 36.27 34.31 24.27
C THR A 180 36.16 33.18 25.30
N ASN A 181 35.69 33.49 26.50
CA ASN A 181 35.40 32.52 27.55
C ASN A 181 34.34 31.45 27.16
N ILE A 182 33.64 31.65 26.05
CA ILE A 182 32.67 30.70 25.45
C ILE A 182 33.22 29.97 24.21
N GLY A 183 34.48 30.21 23.83
CA GLY A 183 35.17 29.51 22.75
C GLY A 183 35.06 30.16 21.36
N ASP A 184 34.37 31.30 21.24
CA ASP A 184 34.24 32.03 19.98
C ASP A 184 35.52 32.80 19.63
N ARG A 185 35.80 32.95 18.33
CA ARG A 185 36.89 33.83 17.87
C ARG A 185 36.53 35.30 18.11
N LEU A 186 37.51 36.10 18.49
CA LEU A 186 37.32 37.55 18.57
C LEU A 186 37.04 38.15 17.18
N PRO A 187 36.22 39.21 17.08
CA PRO A 187 36.01 39.91 15.83
C PRO A 187 37.27 40.67 15.39
N LYS A 188 37.32 41.08 14.12
CA LYS A 188 38.29 42.08 13.68
C LYS A 188 37.86 43.46 14.20
N PHE A 189 38.67 44.06 15.05
CA PHE A 189 38.39 45.39 15.58
C PHE A 189 38.65 46.46 14.51
N VAL A 190 37.69 47.36 14.31
CA VAL A 190 37.86 48.50 13.39
C VAL A 190 38.63 49.64 14.08
N ASN A 191 38.35 49.84 15.36
CA ASN A 191 39.01 50.83 16.22
C ASN A 191 39.85 50.13 17.28
N LYS A 192 40.85 50.83 17.80
CA LYS A 192 41.66 50.36 18.93
C LYS A 192 40.74 50.01 20.12
N PRO A 193 40.70 48.75 20.58
CA PRO A 193 39.85 48.38 21.70
C PRO A 193 40.45 48.85 23.03
N PHE A 194 39.61 48.96 24.06
CA PHE A 194 40.04 49.21 25.43
C PHE A 194 40.18 47.88 26.16
N ILE A 195 41.30 47.65 26.85
CA ILE A 195 41.58 46.37 27.53
C ILE A 195 41.68 46.59 29.03
N ILE A 196 40.88 45.86 29.78
CA ILE A 196 40.90 45.79 31.24
C ILE A 196 41.51 44.44 31.64
N ILE A 197 42.50 44.48 32.53
CA ILE A 197 43.09 43.27 33.10
C ILE A 197 42.29 42.83 34.31
N ILE A 198 42.04 41.53 34.40
CA ILE A 198 41.37 40.86 35.50
C ILE A 198 42.36 39.84 36.09
N PRO A 199 42.91 40.08 37.29
CA PRO A 199 43.78 39.11 37.94
C PRO A 199 43.03 37.80 38.21
N GLU A 200 43.63 36.66 37.86
CA GLU A 200 43.04 35.33 38.15
C GLU A 200 43.67 34.66 39.37
N SER A 201 44.85 35.11 39.78
CA SER A 201 45.57 34.57 40.94
C SER A 201 45.03 35.16 42.24
N THR A 202 44.68 34.28 43.18
CA THR A 202 44.29 34.64 44.55
C THR A 202 45.46 34.62 45.54
N THR A 203 46.60 34.06 45.13
CA THR A 203 47.78 33.84 46.00
C THR A 203 48.93 34.81 45.71
N HIS A 204 49.05 35.26 44.47
CA HIS A 204 50.08 36.21 44.04
C HIS A 204 49.45 37.34 43.22
N LEU A 205 49.59 38.57 43.69
CA LEU A 205 49.11 39.75 42.96
C LEU A 205 50.27 40.37 42.20
N ALA A 206 50.21 40.29 40.87
CA ALA A 206 51.08 41.05 39.98
C ALA A 206 50.32 42.25 39.43
N ASN A 207 50.96 43.42 39.43
CA ASN A 207 50.40 44.58 38.76
C ASN A 207 50.72 44.47 37.26
N ILE A 208 49.79 43.91 36.50
CA ILE A 208 49.96 43.73 35.07
C ILE A 208 49.50 45.00 34.36
N ARG A 209 50.28 45.45 33.37
CA ARG A 209 49.93 46.57 32.50
C ARG A 209 49.83 46.09 31.06
N THR A 210 48.84 46.60 30.33
CA THR A 210 48.77 46.48 28.86
C THR A 210 49.43 47.67 28.20
N ASP A 211 50.25 47.39 27.20
CA ASP A 211 50.95 48.36 26.36
C ASP A 211 50.74 48.01 24.87
N ASN A 212 51.06 48.92 23.96
CA ASN A 212 51.03 48.69 22.50
C ASN A 212 49.69 48.12 21.96
N VAL A 213 48.57 48.51 22.54
CA VAL A 213 47.23 48.08 22.09
C VAL A 213 46.94 48.68 20.71
N THR A 214 46.68 47.81 19.73
CA THR A 214 46.32 48.11 18.33
C THR A 214 45.03 47.37 17.96
N VAL A 215 44.59 47.43 16.69
CA VAL A 215 43.40 46.69 16.22
C VAL A 215 43.60 45.16 16.13
N ASP A 216 44.85 44.70 16.06
CA ASP A 216 45.17 43.27 15.83
C ASP A 216 45.80 42.59 17.04
N LYS A 217 46.39 43.37 17.96
CA LYS A 217 47.19 42.84 19.08
C LYS A 217 47.31 43.82 20.24
N PHE A 218 47.75 43.28 21.38
CA PHE A 218 48.26 44.05 22.52
C PHE A 218 49.49 43.36 23.13
N SER A 219 50.23 44.09 23.95
CA SER A 219 51.30 43.53 24.77
C SER A 219 50.93 43.67 26.25
N ALA A 220 51.36 42.73 27.08
CA ALA A 220 51.22 42.82 28.52
C ALA A 220 52.54 42.53 29.23
N THR A 221 52.76 43.19 30.36
CA THR A 221 53.97 43.07 31.17
C THR A 221 53.66 43.27 32.66
N ILE A 222 54.54 42.79 33.53
CA ILE A 222 54.42 42.94 34.99
C ILE A 222 55.18 44.21 35.40
N VAL A 223 54.50 45.13 36.08
CA VAL A 223 55.05 46.43 36.50
C VAL A 223 55.23 46.45 38.02
N GLY A 224 56.44 46.74 38.50
CA GLY A 224 56.69 46.94 39.93
C GLY A 224 56.77 45.67 40.79
N GLY A 225 56.92 44.49 40.16
CA GLY A 225 57.03 43.20 40.85
C GLY A 225 55.69 42.56 41.19
N TYR A 226 55.71 41.56 42.06
CA TYR A 226 54.52 40.87 42.56
C TYR A 226 54.56 40.74 44.08
N THR A 227 53.39 40.60 44.71
CA THR A 227 53.26 40.34 46.13
C THR A 227 52.69 38.95 46.37
N SER A 228 53.36 38.16 47.21
CA SER A 228 52.84 36.89 47.73
C SER A 228 51.96 37.20 48.95
N LEU A 229 50.71 36.75 48.94
CA LEU A 229 49.76 36.99 50.03
C LEU A 229 49.86 35.97 51.17
N ASN A 230 50.51 34.82 50.93
CA ASN A 230 50.47 33.66 51.83
C ASN A 230 51.84 33.24 52.39
N ASN A 231 52.87 34.09 52.31
CA ASN A 231 54.25 33.74 52.73
C ASN A 231 54.76 32.41 52.13
N SER A 232 54.27 32.01 50.94
CA SER A 232 54.90 30.93 50.20
C SER A 232 56.14 31.48 49.50
N ASP A 233 57.29 30.88 49.77
CA ASP A 233 58.58 31.19 49.12
C ASP A 233 58.64 30.72 47.65
N ASP A 234 57.58 30.06 47.17
CA ASP A 234 57.47 29.62 45.78
C ASP A 234 57.17 30.82 44.87
N GLU A 235 58.17 31.23 44.07
CA GLU A 235 57.97 32.16 42.95
C GLU A 235 57.15 31.46 41.85
N PRO A 236 56.00 32.00 41.41
CA PRO A 236 55.20 31.32 40.41
C PRO A 236 55.82 31.45 39.02
N ASP A 237 56.16 30.36 38.33
CA ASP A 237 56.77 30.43 36.97
C ASP A 237 55.98 31.31 35.98
N LYS A 238 54.65 31.39 36.14
CA LYS A 238 53.75 32.21 35.31
C LYS A 238 52.64 32.88 36.12
N PHE A 239 52.29 34.11 35.75
CA PHE A 239 51.13 34.84 36.25
C PHE A 239 49.93 34.67 35.33
N LYS A 240 48.84 34.11 35.86
CA LYS A 240 47.58 33.97 35.14
C LYS A 240 46.70 35.20 35.28
N PHE A 241 46.11 35.61 34.17
CA PHE A 241 45.17 36.72 34.12
C PHE A 241 44.13 36.53 33.02
N SER A 242 43.02 37.22 33.20
CA SER A 242 41.95 37.39 32.24
C SER A 242 42.01 38.80 31.68
N ILE A 243 41.41 39.02 30.51
CA ILE A 243 41.18 40.36 29.99
C ILE A 243 39.73 40.52 29.56
N MET A 244 39.21 41.73 29.78
CA MET A 244 37.98 42.20 29.17
C MET A 244 38.32 43.24 28.11
N ILE A 245 37.90 42.98 26.88
CA ILE A 245 38.17 43.81 25.71
C ILE A 245 36.88 44.54 25.34
N ILE A 246 36.85 45.86 25.47
CA ILE A 246 35.69 46.69 25.16
C ILE A 246 35.90 47.32 23.77
N GLU A 247 34.95 47.11 22.87
CA GLU A 247 35.01 47.70 21.53
C GLU A 247 34.74 49.20 21.61
N SER A 248 35.69 50.02 21.12
CA SER A 248 35.52 51.47 21.00
C SER A 248 34.68 51.77 19.76
N LYS A 249 33.51 52.40 19.97
CA LYS A 249 32.62 52.84 18.88
C LYS A 249 33.18 54.06 18.18
#